data_AF-A0A3C0M7R1-F1
#
_entry.id   AF-A0A3C0M7R1-F1
#
_cell.length_a   1.000
_cell.length_b   1.000
_cell.length_c   1.000
_cell.angle_alpha   90.00
_cell.angle_beta   90.00
_cell.angle_gamma   90.00
#
_symmetry.space_group_name_H-M   'P 1'
#
loop_
_entity.id
_entity.type
_entity.pdbx_description
1 polymer ?
#
loop_
_entity_poly.entity_id
_entity_poly.type
_entity_poly.pdbx_seq_one_letter_code
_entity_poly.pdbx_strand_id
1 'polypeptide(L)' 'PDRCFDVGIAEQHAVTFAAGLAAEGLKPFAVIYSTFLQRAYDQVVHDVAIQQLPVRFAMDRAGLVGADGATHA' A
#
# COMPACT_ATOMS: atom_id res chain seq x y z
N PRO A 1 2.91 17.26 9.29
CA PRO A 1 4.03 16.28 9.22
C PRO A 1 3.71 15.02 10.02
N ASP A 2 3.11 15.18 11.19
CA ASP A 2 2.91 14.15 12.23
C ASP A 2 1.94 13.00 11.87
N ARG A 3 1.41 12.99 10.63
CA ARG A 3 0.46 11.99 10.12
C ARG A 3 0.83 11.46 8.74
N CYS A 4 2.04 11.76 8.29
CA CYS A 4 2.61 11.27 7.03
C CYS A 4 3.85 10.46 7.37
N PHE A 5 3.92 9.23 6.86
CA PHE A 5 5.01 8.30 7.13
C PHE A 5 5.61 7.87 5.81
N ASP A 6 6.87 8.21 5.59
CA ASP A 6 7.66 7.67 4.50
C ASP A 6 8.43 6.45 5.04
N VAL A 7 8.09 5.28 4.53
CA VAL A 7 8.71 4.01 4.93
C VAL A 7 9.86 3.60 3.99
N GLY A 8 10.24 4.47 3.05
CA GLY A 8 11.20 4.16 1.99
C GLY A 8 10.65 3.15 0.98
N ILE A 9 11.57 2.47 0.29
CA ILE A 9 11.27 1.45 -0.73
C ILE A 9 10.95 0.11 -0.04
N ALA A 10 9.87 0.09 0.74
CA ALA A 10 9.49 -1.04 1.59
C ALA A 10 7.96 -1.23 1.58
N GLU A 11 7.40 -1.60 0.43
CA GLU A 11 5.96 -1.68 0.22
C GLU A 11 5.29 -2.72 1.12
N GLN A 12 5.94 -3.86 1.37
CA GLN A 12 5.44 -4.85 2.34
C GLN A 12 5.26 -4.21 3.72
N HIS A 13 6.31 -3.52 4.19
CA HIS A 13 6.26 -2.83 5.47
C HIS A 13 5.19 -1.72 5.47
N ALA A 14 5.05 -0.97 4.38
CA ALA A 14 4.04 0.07 4.23
C ALA A 14 2.62 -0.47 4.49
N VAL A 15 2.29 -1.60 3.87
CA VAL A 15 0.95 -2.20 3.95
C VAL A 15 0.71 -2.80 5.34
N THR A 16 1.65 -3.58 5.89
CA THR A 16 1.50 -4.14 7.24
C THR A 16 1.50 -3.05 8.31
N PHE A 17 2.28 -1.98 8.14
CA PHE A 17 2.24 -0.81 9.02
C PHE A 17 0.87 -0.14 9.00
N ALA A 18 0.29 0.08 7.82
CA ALA A 18 -1.06 0.59 7.70
C ALA A 18 -2.10 -0.36 8.34
N ALA A 19 -1.93 -1.68 8.19
CA ALA A 19 -2.77 -2.66 8.89
C ALA A 19 -2.70 -2.47 10.41
N GLY A 20 -1.50 -2.33 10.98
CA GLY A 20 -1.31 -2.06 12.41
C GLY A 20 -2.00 -0.77 12.87
N LEU A 21 -1.86 0.33 12.12
CA LEU A 21 -2.57 1.58 12.43
C LEU A 21 -4.09 1.40 12.38
N ALA A 22 -4.60 0.64 11.40
CA ALA A 22 -6.03 0.37 11.28
C ALA A 22 -6.56 -0.50 12.43
N ALA A 23 -5.78 -1.47 12.90
CA ALA A 23 -6.10 -2.30 14.06
C ALA A 23 -6.21 -1.47 15.36
N GLU A 24 -5.41 -0.42 15.49
CA GLU A 24 -5.48 0.57 16.58
C GLU A 24 -6.59 1.64 16.40
N GLY A 25 -7.52 1.41 15.47
CA GLY A 25 -8.70 2.26 15.26
C GLY A 25 -8.47 3.50 14.40
N LEU A 26 -7.29 3.68 13.81
CA LEU A 26 -7.03 4.75 12.85
C LEU A 26 -7.60 4.38 11.47
N LYS A 27 -7.63 5.38 10.57
CA LYS A 27 -8.13 5.23 9.18
C LYS A 27 -7.00 5.55 8.20
N PRO A 28 -6.03 4.64 8.01
CA PRO A 28 -4.84 4.90 7.22
C PRO A 28 -5.12 4.87 5.71
N PHE A 29 -4.33 5.64 4.98
CA PHE A 29 -4.25 5.61 3.53
C PHE A 29 -2.87 5.10 3.12
N ALA A 30 -2.81 3.94 2.47
CA ALA A 30 -1.61 3.45 1.81
C ALA A 30 -1.56 4.02 0.39
N VAL A 31 -0.69 5.02 0.17
CA VAL A 31 -0.51 5.66 -1.14
C VAL A 31 0.62 4.94 -1.86
N ILE A 32 0.31 4.29 -2.98
CA ILE A 32 1.24 3.37 -3.64
C ILE A 32 0.90 3.24 -5.13
N TYR A 33 1.93 3.06 -5.96
CA TYR A 33 1.73 2.82 -7.39
C TYR A 33 1.21 1.40 -7.62
N SER A 34 0.41 1.22 -8.67
CA SER A 34 -0.15 -0.08 -9.05
C SER A 34 0.93 -1.17 -9.18
N THR A 35 2.01 -0.85 -9.88
CA THR A 35 3.11 -1.78 -10.15
C THR A 35 3.91 -2.12 -8.88
N PHE A 36 4.04 -1.19 -7.95
CA PHE A 36 4.79 -1.43 -6.70
C PHE A 36 3.97 -2.17 -5.66
N LEU A 37 2.64 -2.06 -5.68
CA LEU A 37 1.78 -2.87 -4.81
C LEU A 37 1.96 -4.37 -5.04
N GLN A 38 2.43 -4.78 -6.23
CA GLN A 38 2.78 -6.18 -6.50
C GLN A 38 3.76 -6.76 -5.47
N ARG A 39 4.66 -5.92 -4.93
CA ARG A 39 5.61 -6.34 -3.88
C ARG A 39 4.93 -6.63 -2.53
N ALA A 40 3.78 -6.01 -2.27
CA ALA A 40 3.03 -6.12 -1.02
C ALA A 40 1.74 -6.95 -1.14
N TYR A 41 1.61 -7.77 -2.19
CA TYR A 41 0.38 -8.53 -2.46
C TYR A 41 -0.03 -9.41 -1.26
N ASP A 42 0.93 -10.12 -0.67
CA ASP A 42 0.67 -10.97 0.49
C ASP A 42 0.18 -10.15 1.69
N GLN A 43 0.76 -8.97 1.95
CA GLN A 43 0.35 -8.10 3.05
C GLN A 43 -1.06 -7.54 2.85
N VAL A 44 -1.47 -7.25 1.61
CA VAL A 44 -2.86 -6.86 1.31
C VAL A 44 -3.82 -8.00 1.66
N VAL A 45 -3.49 -9.23 1.27
CA VAL A 45 -4.37 -10.38 1.51
C VAL A 45 -4.34 -10.80 2.98
N HIS A 46 -3.17 -11.15 3.49
CA HIS A 46 -2.97 -11.77 4.78
C HIS A 46 -3.14 -10.77 5.93
N ASP A 47 -2.50 -9.61 5.84
CA ASP A 47 -2.46 -8.68 6.98
C ASP A 47 -3.65 -7.73 6.99
N VAL A 48 -4.21 -7.36 5.84
CA VAL A 48 -5.35 -6.43 5.74
C VAL A 48 -6.68 -7.15 5.52
N ALA A 49 -6.81 -7.91 4.44
CA ALA A 49 -8.11 -8.41 3.99
C ALA A 49 -8.68 -9.51 4.89
N ILE A 50 -7.89 -10.49 5.32
CA ILE A 50 -8.37 -11.55 6.23
C ILE A 50 -8.93 -10.96 7.54
N GLN A 51 -8.28 -9.92 8.05
CA GLN A 51 -8.69 -9.23 9.29
C GLN A 51 -9.80 -8.18 9.06
N GLN A 52 -10.25 -7.96 7.82
CA GLN A 52 -11.26 -6.96 7.44
C GLN A 52 -10.90 -5.54 7.92
N LEU A 53 -9.61 -5.19 7.88
CA LEU A 53 -9.14 -3.90 8.40
C LEU A 53 -9.47 -2.75 7.43
N PRO A 54 -9.89 -1.57 7.93
CA PRO A 54 -10.30 -0.44 7.11
C PRO A 54 -9.11 0.37 6.56
N VAL A 55 -8.16 -0.30 5.90
CA VAL A 55 -7.06 0.34 5.15
C VAL A 55 -7.56 0.79 3.78
N ARG A 56 -7.33 2.05 3.42
CA ARG A 56 -7.63 2.54 2.06
C ARG A 56 -6.37 2.58 1.20
N PHE A 57 -6.45 1.96 0.03
CA PHE A 57 -5.37 2.01 -0.96
C PHE A 57 -5.64 3.15 -1.95
N ALA A 58 -4.80 4.18 -1.90
CA ALA A 58 -4.80 5.25 -2.89
C ALA A 58 -3.85 4.84 -4.02
N MET A 59 -4.41 4.16 -5.01
CA MET A 59 -3.68 3.56 -6.11
C MET A 59 -3.37 4.59 -7.19
N ASP A 60 -2.09 4.86 -7.39
CA ASP A 60 -1.60 5.75 -8.44
C ASP A 60 -0.98 4.94 -9.60
N ARG A 61 -0.80 5.55 -10.77
CA ARG A 61 -0.19 4.90 -11.96
C ARG A 61 -0.85 3.56 -12.32
N ALA A 62 -2.18 3.50 -12.27
CA ALA A 62 -2.92 2.31 -12.67
C ALA A 62 -2.98 2.20 -14.21
N GLY A 63 -2.68 1.02 -14.75
CA GLY A 63 -2.68 0.74 -16.18
C GLY A 63 -1.37 1.17 -16.87
N LEU A 64 -1.45 1.44 -18.18
CA LEU A 64 -0.25 1.76 -18.97
C LEU A 64 0.34 3.11 -18.56
N VAL A 65 1.59 3.09 -18.08
CA VAL A 65 2.32 4.28 -17.61
C VAL A 65 3.20 4.94 -18.67
N GLY A 66 3.30 4.35 -19.87
CA GLY A 66 4.02 4.92 -21.01
C GLY A 66 5.52 4.64 -20.98
N ALA A 67 6.34 5.68 -20.83
CA ALA A 67 7.78 5.64 -21.09
C ALA A 67 8.58 4.76 -20.10
N ASP A 68 8.05 4.52 -18.91
CA ASP A 68 8.71 3.69 -17.87
C ASP A 68 8.73 2.19 -18.21
N GLY A 69 8.05 1.80 -19.28
CA GLY A 69 8.14 0.46 -19.87
C GLY A 69 7.42 -0.63 -19.07
N ALA A 70 7.69 -1.89 -19.44
CA ALA A 70 6.95 -3.06 -18.94
C ALA A 70 7.14 -3.34 -17.44
N THR A 71 8.18 -2.79 -16.81
CA THR A 71 8.44 -2.98 -15.38
C THR A 71 7.63 -2.05 -14.48
N HIS A 72 6.93 -1.06 -15.06
CA HIS A 72 6.14 -0.07 -14.32
C HIS A 72 4.67 0.00 -14.75
N ALA A 73 4.28 -0.79 -15.75
CA ALA A 73 2.90 -0.94 -16.20
C ALA A 73 2.07 -1.82 -15.25
#